data_AF-A0A940NQN6-F1
#
_entry.id   AF-A0A940NQN6-F1
#
_cell.length_a   1.000
_cell.length_b   1.000
_cell.length_c   1.000
_cell.angle_alpha   90.00
_cell.angle_beta   90.00
_cell.angle_gamma   90.00
#
_symmetry.space_group_name_H-M   'P 1'
#
loop_
_entity.id
_entity.type
_entity.pdbx_description
1 polymer ?
#
loop_
_entity_poly.entity_id
_entity_poly.type
_entity_poly.pdbx_seq_one_letter_code
_entity_poly.pdbx_strand_id
1 'polypeptide(L)'
;MKGFFSFIIRDEKLDFDRITANLNVTPTEIKKKGSLINSLRKMKDDLWTYKVKYDGYEDLHQVLEKFLIKLSKSKMYINEISKIHNVYIFFSARSNLGQMGFELNPNILQMLVN
;
A
#
# COMPACT_ATOMS: atom_id res chain seq x y z
N MET A 1 16.94 -4.31 11.84
CA MET A 1 15.72 -3.50 11.63
C MET A 1 14.85 -4.24 10.63
N LYS A 2 13.54 -4.35 10.85
CA LYS A 2 12.62 -5.02 9.93
C LYS A 2 11.48 -4.09 9.59
N GLY A 3 10.83 -4.30 8.46
CA GLY A 3 9.72 -3.44 8.10
C GLY A 3 9.00 -3.88 6.85
N PHE A 4 8.18 -2.99 6.33
CA PHE A 4 7.47 -3.21 5.08
C PHE A 4 7.10 -1.91 4.39
N PHE A 5 6.89 -2.04 3.08
CA PHE A 5 6.20 -1.06 2.25
C PHE A 5 4.83 -1.62 1.90
N SER A 6 3.79 -0.80 2.00
CA SER A 6 2.43 -1.15 1.58
C SER A 6 1.90 -0.13 0.60
N PHE A 7 1.44 -0.56 -0.56
CA PHE A 7 0.56 0.25 -1.41
C PHE A 7 -0.87 -0.04 -0.98
N ILE A 8 -1.59 1.01 -0.60
CA ILE A 8 -2.90 0.91 0.01
C ILE A 8 -3.90 1.71 -0.82
N ILE A 9 -5.05 1.09 -1.09
CA ILE A 9 -6.24 1.76 -1.59
C ILE A 9 -7.34 1.52 -0.56
N ARG A 10 -7.96 2.59 -0.09
CA ARG A 10 -8.99 2.56 0.94
C ARG A 10 -10.12 3.52 0.59
N ASP A 11 -11.35 3.03 0.70
CA ASP A 11 -12.53 3.89 0.56
C ASP A 11 -13.77 3.18 1.11
N GLU A 12 -14.90 3.88 1.22
CA GLU A 12 -16.16 3.32 1.70
C GLU A 12 -16.58 2.06 0.90
N LYS A 13 -16.34 2.08 -0.41
CA LYS A 13 -16.62 0.97 -1.32
C LYS A 13 -15.56 0.89 -2.41
N LEU A 14 -14.95 -0.28 -2.56
CA LEU A 14 -13.96 -0.56 -3.61
C LEU A 14 -14.43 -1.66 -4.54
N ASP A 15 -14.08 -1.53 -5.82
CA ASP A 15 -14.18 -2.61 -6.80
C ASP A 15 -12.87 -3.41 -6.81
N PHE A 16 -12.77 -4.40 -5.91
CA PHE A 16 -11.54 -5.16 -5.70
C PHE A 16 -11.08 -5.92 -6.95
N ASP A 17 -12.03 -6.42 -7.76
CA ASP A 17 -11.72 -7.19 -8.97
C ASP A 17 -11.13 -6.28 -10.04
N ARG A 18 -11.76 -5.12 -10.28
CA ARG A 18 -11.21 -4.11 -11.19
C ARG A 18 -9.84 -3.62 -10.74
N ILE A 19 -9.67 -3.34 -9.45
CA ILE A 19 -8.39 -2.90 -8.89
C ILE A 19 -7.30 -3.95 -9.12
N THR A 20 -7.58 -5.21 -8.79
CA THR A 20 -6.62 -6.30 -8.91
C THR A 20 -6.23 -6.55 -10.37
N ALA A 21 -7.21 -6.50 -11.30
CA ALA A 21 -6.96 -6.68 -12.73
C ALA A 21 -6.05 -5.59 -13.32
N ASN A 22 -6.12 -4.35 -12.83
CA ASN A 22 -5.38 -3.22 -13.39
C ASN A 22 -4.02 -2.95 -12.73
N LEU A 23 -3.79 -3.40 -11.49
CA LEU A 23 -2.54 -3.11 -10.77
C LEU A 23 -1.37 -4.03 -11.12
N ASN A 24 -1.59 -5.13 -11.84
CA ASN A 24 -0.55 -6.10 -12.22
C ASN A 24 0.31 -6.60 -11.02
N VAL A 25 -0.30 -6.62 -9.84
CA VAL A 25 0.24 -7.17 -8.60
C VAL A 25 -0.88 -7.90 -7.85
N THR A 26 -0.53 -9.00 -7.20
CA THR A 26 -1.48 -9.72 -6.34
C THR A 26 -1.59 -9.00 -5.00
N PRO A 27 -2.80 -8.68 -4.52
CA PRO A 27 -2.96 -8.12 -3.19
C PRO A 27 -2.45 -9.10 -2.13
N THR A 28 -1.79 -8.55 -1.13
CA THR A 28 -1.46 -9.30 0.09
C THR A 28 -2.60 -9.34 1.09
N GLU A 29 -3.51 -8.36 1.02
CA GLU A 29 -4.66 -8.27 1.91
C GLU A 29 -5.80 -7.54 1.20
N ILE A 30 -7.01 -8.09 1.30
CA ILE A 30 -8.27 -7.43 0.97
C ILE A 30 -9.16 -7.55 2.21
N LYS A 31 -9.71 -6.42 2.68
CA LYS A 31 -10.68 -6.39 3.76
C LYS A 31 -11.90 -5.60 3.32
N LYS A 32 -13.07 -6.19 3.54
CA LYS A 32 -14.35 -5.53 3.26
C LYS A 32 -14.82 -4.72 4.47
N LYS A 33 -15.48 -3.59 4.23
CA LYS A 33 -16.20 -2.83 5.24
C LYS A 33 -17.10 -3.76 6.05
N GLY A 34 -17.11 -3.59 7.37
CA GLY A 34 -17.86 -4.42 8.31
C GLY A 34 -17.18 -5.73 8.72
N SER A 35 -16.09 -6.15 8.05
CA SER A 35 -15.29 -7.31 8.50
C SER A 35 -14.64 -7.04 9.86
N LEU A 36 -14.46 -8.08 10.68
CA LEU A 36 -13.88 -7.95 12.01
C LEU A 36 -12.36 -7.73 11.92
N ILE A 37 -11.88 -6.68 12.58
CA ILE A 37 -10.45 -6.45 12.83
C ILE A 37 -10.03 -7.23 14.08
N ASN A 38 -10.85 -7.16 15.11
CA ASN A 38 -10.77 -7.95 16.34
C ASN A 38 -12.19 -8.14 16.90
N SER A 39 -12.32 -8.77 18.06
CA SER A 39 -13.62 -9.06 18.69
C SER A 39 -14.51 -7.85 18.92
N LEU A 40 -13.94 -6.63 18.95
CA LEU A 40 -14.66 -5.39 19.31
C LEU A 40 -14.70 -4.36 18.19
N ARG A 41 -13.93 -4.53 17.11
CA ARG A 41 -13.77 -3.52 16.06
C ARG A 41 -14.01 -4.12 14.68
N LYS A 42 -14.80 -3.39 13.89
CA LYS A 42 -15.04 -3.68 12.48
C LYS A 42 -14.30 -2.69 11.59
N MET A 43 -13.96 -3.14 10.39
CA MET A 43 -13.46 -2.29 9.32
C MET A 43 -14.49 -1.22 8.97
N LYS A 44 -14.04 0.04 8.96
CA LYS A 44 -14.90 1.19 8.60
C LYS A 44 -15.08 1.32 7.09
N ASP A 45 -14.05 0.90 6.34
CA ASP A 45 -13.91 1.08 4.90
C ASP A 45 -13.46 -0.23 4.26
N ASP A 46 -13.65 -0.34 2.95
CA ASP A 46 -12.98 -1.33 2.13
C ASP A 46 -11.48 -1.01 2.05
N LEU A 47 -10.65 -2.04 2.05
CA LEU A 47 -9.19 -1.93 2.02
C LEU A 47 -8.62 -2.95 1.04
N TRP A 48 -7.81 -2.48 0.11
CA TRP A 48 -6.98 -3.29 -0.77
C TRP A 48 -5.51 -2.95 -0.47
N THR A 49 -4.66 -3.96 -0.28
CA THR A 49 -3.25 -3.74 0.08
C THR A 49 -2.31 -4.69 -0.64
N TYR A 50 -1.24 -4.14 -1.21
CA TYR A 50 -0.06 -4.87 -1.67
C TYR A 50 1.14 -4.54 -0.79
N LYS A 51 1.68 -5.54 -0.09
CA LYS A 51 2.74 -5.38 0.91
C LYS A 51 4.00 -6.15 0.54
N VAL A 52 5.15 -5.52 0.73
CA VAL A 52 6.46 -6.17 0.62
C VAL A 52 7.25 -5.92 1.89
N LYS A 53 7.78 -6.99 2.48
CA LYS A 53 8.58 -6.94 3.70
C LYS A 53 10.07 -6.87 3.37
N TYR A 54 10.84 -6.25 4.25
CA TYR A 54 12.30 -6.29 4.23
C TYR A 54 12.83 -6.68 5.62
N ASP A 55 13.99 -7.34 5.64
CA ASP A 55 14.67 -7.75 6.86
C ASP A 55 16.12 -7.27 6.82
N GLY A 56 16.44 -6.26 7.63
CA GLY A 56 17.73 -5.61 7.63
C GLY A 56 17.75 -4.30 6.84
N TYR A 57 18.79 -3.51 7.08
CA TYR A 57 19.03 -2.25 6.36
C TYR A 57 19.56 -2.52 4.95
N GLU A 58 20.32 -3.60 4.77
CA GLU A 58 20.96 -3.98 3.50
C GLU A 58 19.93 -4.21 2.39
N ASP A 59 18.78 -4.81 2.74
CA ASP A 59 17.71 -5.11 1.79
C ASP A 59 16.75 -3.94 1.56
N LEU A 60 16.75 -2.91 2.42
CA LEU A 60 15.71 -1.88 2.44
C LEU A 60 15.60 -1.16 1.10
N HIS A 61 16.73 -0.70 0.55
CA HIS A 61 16.74 0.06 -0.70
C HIS A 61 16.38 -0.82 -1.89
N GLN A 62 16.93 -2.04 -1.95
CA GLN A 62 16.63 -2.98 -3.02
C GLN A 62 15.15 -3.39 -3.02
N VAL A 63 14.56 -3.61 -1.85
CA VAL A 63 13.14 -3.95 -1.71
C VAL A 63 12.25 -2.76 -2.08
N LEU A 64 12.60 -1.54 -1.65
CA LEU A 64 11.89 -0.32 -2.05
C LEU A 64 11.91 -0.13 -3.57
N GLU A 65 13.08 -0.26 -4.19
CA GLU A 65 13.24 -0.13 -5.63
C GLU A 65 12.37 -1.15 -6.39
N LYS A 66 12.46 -2.44 -6.04
CA LYS A 66 11.63 -3.50 -6.62
C LYS A 66 10.13 -3.24 -6.42
N PHE A 67 9.76 -2.71 -5.27
CA PHE A 67 8.38 -2.34 -4.96
C PHE A 67 7.88 -1.20 -5.86
N LEU A 68 8.65 -0.12 -5.99
CA LEU A 68 8.31 1.02 -6.85
C LEU A 68 8.29 0.64 -8.34
N ILE A 69 9.23 -0.18 -8.81
CA ILE A 69 9.26 -0.70 -10.18
C ILE A 69 8.00 -1.52 -10.50
N LYS A 70 7.49 -2.31 -9.54
CA LYS A 70 6.24 -3.05 -9.74
C LYS A 70 5.05 -2.12 -9.88
N LEU A 71 4.95 -1.09 -9.03
CA LEU A 71 3.85 -0.13 -9.09
C LEU A 71 3.93 0.77 -10.33
N SER A 72 5.13 1.12 -10.80
CA SER A 72 5.30 2.01 -11.96
C SER A 72 4.75 1.41 -13.26
N LYS A 73 4.69 0.08 -13.37
CA LYS A 73 4.04 -0.62 -14.50
C LYS A 73 2.56 -0.29 -14.65
N SER A 74 1.92 0.13 -13.56
CA SER A 74 0.49 0.46 -13.49
C SER A 74 0.27 1.93 -13.16
N LYS A 75 1.26 2.80 -13.43
CA LYS A 75 1.27 4.22 -13.01
C LYS A 75 0.05 5.02 -13.49
N MET A 76 -0.43 4.76 -14.71
CA MET A 76 -1.59 5.48 -15.25
C MET A 76 -2.84 5.16 -14.44
N TYR A 77 -3.08 3.88 -14.16
CA TYR A 77 -4.21 3.45 -13.33
C TYR A 77 -4.08 3.95 -11.89
N ILE A 78 -2.90 3.89 -11.29
CA ILE A 78 -2.64 4.43 -9.94
C ILE A 78 -2.98 5.93 -9.89
N ASN A 79 -2.60 6.68 -10.92
CA ASN A 79 -2.94 8.10 -11.01
C ASN A 79 -4.44 8.34 -11.15
N GLU A 80 -5.13 7.58 -12.01
CA GLU A 80 -6.59 7.67 -12.16
C GLU A 80 -7.33 7.34 -10.87
N ILE A 81 -6.99 6.22 -10.23
CA ILE A 81 -7.67 5.76 -9.03
C ILE A 81 -7.40 6.66 -7.81
N SER A 82 -6.24 7.34 -7.76
CA SER A 82 -5.93 8.32 -6.72
C SER A 82 -6.80 9.58 -6.74
N LYS A 83 -7.51 9.85 -7.85
CA LYS A 83 -8.44 10.99 -7.97
C LYS A 83 -9.79 10.71 -7.31
N ILE A 84 -10.12 9.43 -7.12
CA ILE A 84 -11.44 8.98 -6.65
C ILE A 84 -11.38 8.29 -5.29
N HIS A 85 -10.26 7.66 -4.95
CA HIS A 85 -10.10 6.89 -3.71
C HIS A 85 -8.90 7.37 -2.92
N ASN A 86 -8.89 7.07 -1.62
CA ASN A 86 -7.72 7.32 -0.80
C ASN A 86 -6.65 6.25 -1.09
N VAL A 87 -5.67 6.64 -1.91
CA VAL A 87 -4.51 5.84 -2.29
C VAL A 87 -3.31 6.36 -1.52
N TYR A 88 -2.38 5.52 -1.06
CA TYR A 88 -1.11 5.97 -0.48
C TYR A 88 -0.11 4.83 -0.36
N ILE A 89 1.17 5.18 -0.16
CA ILE A 89 2.18 4.20 0.26
C ILE A 89 2.45 4.40 1.75
N PHE A 90 2.39 3.33 2.53
CA PHE A 90 2.80 3.33 3.92
C PHE A 90 4.15 2.61 4.06
N PHE A 91 5.11 3.30 4.66
CA PHE A 91 6.36 2.72 5.11
C PHE A 91 6.28 2.42 6.60
N SER A 92 6.73 1.24 6.99
CA SER A 92 6.90 0.86 8.38
C SER A 92 8.29 0.32 8.62
N ALA A 93 8.96 0.82 9.65
CA ALA A 93 10.22 0.32 10.16
C ALA A 93 10.10 0.01 11.65
N ARG A 94 10.75 -1.08 12.07
CA ARG A 94 10.84 -1.53 13.45
C ARG A 94 12.25 -1.96 13.78
N SER A 95 12.75 -1.48 14.91
CA SER A 95 14.00 -1.93 15.54
C SER A 95 13.73 -2.39 16.97
N ASN A 96 14.79 -2.78 17.68
CA ASN A 96 14.78 -2.97 19.12
C ASN A 96 14.59 -1.65 19.90
N LEU A 97 14.93 -0.51 19.30
CA LEU A 97 14.84 0.82 19.92
C LEU A 97 13.49 1.50 19.68
N GLY A 98 12.70 1.05 18.70
CA GLY A 98 11.40 1.67 18.43
C GLY A 98 10.74 1.24 17.13
N GLN A 99 9.64 1.92 16.81
CA GLN A 99 8.87 1.74 15.58
C GLN A 99 8.60 3.11 14.96
N MET A 100 8.67 3.17 13.63
CA MET A 100 8.34 4.36 12.85
C MET A 100 7.45 3.95 11.69
N GLY A 101 6.48 4.80 11.37
CA GLY A 101 5.73 4.69 10.14
C GLY A 101 5.47 6.07 9.55
N PHE A 102 5.49 6.15 8.22
CA PHE A 102 5.08 7.37 7.53
C PHE A 102 4.31 7.02 6.27
N GLU A 103 3.39 7.92 5.90
CA GLU A 103 2.54 7.81 4.73
C GLU A 103 3.06 8.75 3.64
N LEU A 104 3.25 8.21 2.44
CA LEU A 104 3.50 8.98 1.23
C LEU A 104 2.17 9.14 0.50
N ASN A 105 1.67 10.37 0.50
CA ASN A 105 0.46 10.74 -0.21
C ASN A 105 0.66 10.63 -1.74
N PRO A 106 -0.38 10.34 -2.53
CA PRO A 106 -0.33 10.27 -3.99
C PRO A 106 0.32 11.46 -4.67
N ASN A 107 0.20 12.67 -4.12
CA ASN A 107 0.85 13.85 -4.68
C ASN A 107 2.39 13.69 -4.69
N ILE A 108 2.96 13.04 -3.69
CA ILE A 108 4.39 12.71 -3.64
C ILE A 108 4.72 11.62 -4.67
N LEU A 109 3.80 10.66 -4.88
CA LEU A 109 3.97 9.64 -5.91
C LEU A 109 3.94 10.22 -7.33
N GLN A 110 3.12 11.23 -7.56
CA GLN A 110 3.06 11.94 -8.85
C GLN A 110 4.37 12.67 -9.16
N MET A 111 5.13 13.10 -8.15
CA MET A 111 6.46 13.72 -8.37
C MET A 111 7.51 12.74 -8.91
N LEU A 112 7.30 11.42 -8.78
CA LEU A 112 8.19 10.38 -9.32
C LEU A 112 7.93 10.05 -10.80
N VAL A 113 6.92 10.68 -11.42
CA VAL A 113 6.46 10.38 -12.79
C VAL A 113 6.88 11.44 -13.80
N ASN A 114 7.68 12.44 -13.39
CA ASN A 114 8.30 13.42 -14.28
C ASN A 114 9.56 12.88 -14.95
#